data_AF-Q9KCE5-F1
#
_entry.id   AF-Q9KCE5-F1
#
_cell.length_a   1.000
_cell.length_b   1.000
_cell.length_c   1.000
_cell.angle_alpha   90.00
_cell.angle_beta   90.00
_cell.angle_gamma   90.00
#
_symmetry.space_group_name_H-M   'P 1'
#
loop_
_entity.id
_entity.type
_entity.pdbx_description
1 polymer ?
#
loop_
_entity_poly.entity_id
_entity_poly.type
_entity_poly.pdbx_seq_one_letter_code
_entity_poly.pdbx_strand_id
1 'polypeptide(L)' 'MAKERYRVVIRCPECGERYILRGHRNEKGEYETGFQQCICGNEDHLYIDGAPE' A
#
# COMPACT_ATOMS: atom_id res chain seq x y z
N MET A 1 20.14 -1.00 11.70
CA MET A 1 19.68 -1.17 10.30
C MET A 1 18.39 -0.35 10.16
N ALA A 2 18.43 0.79 9.48
CA ALA A 2 17.22 1.57 9.27
C ALA A 2 16.28 0.73 8.39
N LYS A 3 15.11 0.33 8.91
CA LYS A 3 14.06 -0.27 8.07
C LYS A 3 13.80 0.71 6.94
N GLU A 4 14.12 0.33 5.71
CA GLU A 4 13.84 1.15 4.53
C GLU A 4 12.37 1.53 4.55
N ARG A 5 12.11 2.83 4.55
CA ARG A 5 10.75 3.37 4.52
C ARG A 5 10.30 3.36 3.08
N TYR A 6 9.15 2.76 2.85
CA TYR A 6 8.56 2.71 1.52
C TYR A 6 7.32 3.60 1.52
N ARG A 7 7.24 4.45 0.51
CA ARG A 7 6.00 5.14 0.18
C ARG A 7 5.18 4.19 -0.69
N VAL A 8 4.01 3.82 -0.18
CA VAL A 8 3.10 2.92 -0.87
C VAL A 8 1.88 3.70 -1.31
N VAL A 9 1.60 3.68 -2.61
CA VAL A 9 0.45 4.31 -3.22
C VAL A 9 -0.53 3.22 -3.62
N ILE A 10 -1.72 3.25 -3.04
CA ILE A 10 -2.79 2.30 -3.33
C ILE A 10 -3.87 3.04 -4.11
N ARG A 11 -4.31 2.48 -5.25
CA ARG A 11 -5.41 3.01 -6.05
C ARG A 11 -6.49 1.96 -6.24
N CYS A 12 -7.72 2.34 -5.93
CA CYS A 12 -8.89 1.53 -6.17
C CYS A 12 -9.45 1.85 -7.57
N PRO A 13 -9.53 0.89 -8.50
CA PRO A 13 -10.17 1.06 -9.80
C PRO A 13 -11.70 1.06 -9.72
N GLU A 14 -12.29 0.46 -8.69
CA GLU A 14 -13.75 0.38 -8.52
C GLU A 14 -14.36 1.75 -8.19
N CYS A 15 -13.78 2.48 -7.23
CA CYS A 15 -14.27 3.80 -6.83
C CYS A 15 -13.37 4.97 -7.26
N GLY A 16 -12.14 4.69 -7.71
CA GLY A 16 -11.18 5.72 -8.11
C GLY A 16 -10.36 6.33 -6.96
N GLU A 17 -10.49 5.83 -5.73
CA GLU A 17 -9.79 6.40 -4.58
C GLU A 17 -8.30 6.09 -4.57
N ARG A 18 -7.53 7.04 -4.03
CA ARG A 18 -6.07 6.95 -3.93
C ARG A 18 -5.64 7.16 -2.49
N TYR A 19 -4.99 6.15 -1.92
CA TYR A 19 -4.37 6.18 -0.61
C TYR A 19 -2.85 6.28 -0.76
N ILE A 20 -2.23 7.13 0.05
CA ILE A 20 -0.76 7.26 0.09
C ILE A 20 -0.36 6.96 1.52
N LEU A 21 0.25 5.80 1.70
CA LEU A 21 0.65 5.27 2.99
C LEU A 21 2.16 5.18 3.07
N ARG A 22 2.65 5.17 4.30
CA ARG A 22 4.05 4.92 4.61
C ARG A 22 4.13 3.58 5.28
N GLY A 23 4.85 2.66 4.64
CA GLY A 23 5.06 1.33 5.14
C GLY A 23 6.53 0.99 5.25
N HIS A 24 6.77 -0.25 5.61
CA HIS A 24 8.09 -0.84 5.55
C HIS A 24 7.98 -2.17 4.82
N ARG A 25 9.09 -2.57 4.20
CA ARG A 25 9.19 -3.89 3.60
C ARG A 25 9.58 -4.89 4.69
N ASN A 26 8.82 -5.96 4.82
CA ASN A 26 9.16 -7.04 5.74
C ASN A 26 10.27 -7.92 5.15
N GLU A 27 10.81 -8.85 5.94
CA GLU A 27 11.88 -9.77 5.52
C GLU A 27 11.43 -10.73 4.41
N LYS A 28 10.11 -10.91 4.23
CA LYS A 28 9.50 -11.69 3.15
C LYS A 28 9.31 -10.90 1.86
N GLY A 29 9.61 -9.60 1.87
CA GLY A 29 9.49 -8.72 0.73
C GLY A 29 8.11 -8.07 0.55
N GLU A 30 7.17 -8.26 1.48
CA GLU A 30 5.83 -7.69 1.49
C GLU A 30 5.82 -6.28 2.10
N TYR A 31 4.86 -5.45 1.69
CA TYR A 31 4.70 -4.08 2.19
C TYR A 31 3.70 -4.03 3.34
N GLU A 32 4.19 -3.85 4.57
CA GLU A 32 3.32 -3.61 5.72
C GLU A 32 2.99 -2.11 5.83
N THR A 33 1.78 -1.76 5.42
CA THR A 33 1.23 -0.39 5.45
C THR A 33 0.04 -0.22 6.39
N GLY A 34 -0.54 -1.32 6.88
CA GLY A 34 -1.78 -1.31 7.67
C GLY A 34 -3.05 -1.08 6.84
N PHE A 35 -2.96 -1.07 5.51
CA PHE A 35 -4.12 -1.00 4.64
C PHE A 35 -4.85 -2.35 4.61
N GLN A 36 -6.16 -2.35 4.90
CA GLN A 36 -6.96 -3.56 4.93
C GLN A 36 -7.97 -3.63 3.78
N GLN A 37 -8.68 -2.54 3.49
CA GLN A 37 -9.67 -2.47 2.41
C GLN A 37 -9.92 -1.03 1.98
N CYS A 38 -10.40 -0.84 0.75
CA CYS A 38 -10.91 0.44 0.30
C CYS A 38 -12.29 0.72 0.93
N ILE A 39 -12.67 1.99 1.09
CA ILE A 39 -13.97 2.36 1.68
C ILE A 39 -15.18 1.91 0.83
N CYS A 40 -14.98 1.63 -0.46
CA CYS A 40 -16.03 1.07 -1.31
C CYS A 40 -16.26 -0.43 -1.07
N GLY A 41 -15.46 -1.07 -0.23
CA GLY A 41 -15.52 -2.52 0.04
C GLY A 41 -14.65 -3.37 -0.90
N ASN A 42 -13.84 -2.74 -1.76
CA ASN A 42 -12.89 -3.46 -2.60
C ASN A 42 -11.62 -3.85 -1.80
N GLU A 43 -11.35 -5.16 -1.73
CA GLU A 43 -10.18 -5.75 -1.05
C GLU A 43 -9.21 -6.47 -2.00
N ASP A 44 -9.69 -6.97 -3.14
CA ASP A 44 -8.87 -7.74 -4.10
C ASP A 44 -8.28 -6.89 -5.23
N HIS A 45 -9.08 -6.00 -5.83
CA HIS A 45 -8.69 -5.30 -7.06
C HIS A 45 -8.01 -3.98 -6.76
N LEU A 46 -6.85 -3.98 -6.12
CA LEU A 46 -6.17 -2.74 -5.73
C LEU A 46 -4.83 -2.61 -6.44
N TYR A 47 -4.57 -1.45 -7.04
CA TYR A 47 -3.28 -1.14 -7.63
C TYR A 47 -2.34 -0.61 -6.56
N ILE A 48 -1.30 -1.36 -6.24
CA ILE A 48 -0.32 -1.02 -5.19
C ILE A 48 1.02 -0.71 -5.85
N ASP A 49 1.54 0.49 -5.62
CA ASP A 49 2.84 0.97 -6.12
C ASP A 49 3.73 1.34 -4.93
N GLY A 50 4.90 0.71 -4.82
CA GLY A 50 5.83 0.90 -3.72
C GLY A 50 7.14 1.53 -4.19
N ALA A 51 7.44 2.75 -3.74
CA ALA A 51 8.70 3.43 -4.03
C ALA A 51 9.54 3.61 -2.74
N PRO A 52 10.86 3.34 -2.77
CA PRO A 52 11.74 3.66 -1.65
C PRO A 52 11.81 5.19 -1.47
N GLU A 53 11.74 5.67 -0.22
CA GLU A 53 11.90 7.09 0.15
C GLU A 53 13.37 7.43 0.45
#